data_AF-A0A813LE22-F1
#
_entry.id   AF-A0A813LE22-F1
#
_cell.length_a   1.000
_cell.length_b   1.000
_cell.length_c   1.000
_cell.angle_alpha   90.00
_cell.angle_beta   90.00
_cell.angle_gamma   90.00
#
_symmetry.space_group_name_H-M   'P 1'
#
loop_
_entity.id
_entity.type
_entity.pdbx_description
1 polymer ?
#
loop_
_entity_poly.entity_id
_entity_poly.type
_entity_poly.pdbx_seq_one_letter_code
_entity_poly.pdbx_strand_id
1 'polypeptide(L)'
;MAWAVSQAAPLRRVLVDGDLELGTGFDKKMLDGFSAGGGSGGFLGNVRILGRLNFMLQQQWLVRNSEMENTTFYNDPVRSANFVFVGTHGAPPQTDACTDAGSQPENPKPQQLVVKTAPLTIEKPYITIRPSGRYDMIIPKAKSQTAGVQWDSDVSDVHTDGFDNVFVATPNVSVRVINAKLAAGLHVVLSPGIYHLSEPIRLGYHALFQAMGKRAGSPYQVLLGLGLATLVPTQGTAAIEVEDVCGVRVAGLLLQAGPVHSDVLLRWGGRDVGGGSCESKDPGLLADVFARVGGPDTEAVSTAVMVEVNADDSVLDNLWLWRADHCEGQADSNRCPPRNCDNALIINGDRVTAYGLCAEHTQKDVVVWNGEDGASYFFQAELDSFAKMPCDNTSDYGPNVCGYRVNALAHRAWGIGVYAFFVQPGVVVPAGILVRHSATLDGFICPFKWDLNAAWWDHGESTILKAIGQLPEESQQPLTE
;
A
#
# COMPACT_ATOMS: atom_id res chain seq x y z
N MET A 1 -24.38 -6.70 -3.10
CA MET A 1 -23.24 -6.66 -4.05
C MET A 1 -22.18 -7.66 -3.59
N ALA A 2 -21.52 -8.38 -4.50
CA ALA A 2 -20.35 -9.19 -4.16
C ALA A 2 -19.08 -8.51 -4.70
N TRP A 3 -18.04 -8.43 -3.86
CA TRP A 3 -16.72 -7.88 -4.17
C TRP A 3 -15.64 -8.84 -3.66
N ALA A 4 -15.56 -10.00 -4.29
CA ALA A 4 -14.64 -11.08 -3.93
C ALA A 4 -13.27 -10.85 -4.58
N VAL A 5 -12.36 -10.22 -3.84
CA VAL A 5 -11.06 -9.77 -4.34
C VAL A 5 -9.94 -10.06 -3.34
N SER A 6 -8.69 -9.88 -3.77
CA SER A 6 -7.51 -9.82 -2.92
C SER A 6 -6.92 -8.39 -2.91
N GLN A 7 -5.59 -8.24 -2.86
CA GLN A 7 -4.88 -6.96 -2.89
C GLN A 7 -5.13 -6.17 -4.20
N ALA A 8 -4.83 -4.86 -4.19
CA ALA A 8 -4.95 -3.92 -5.32
C ALA A 8 -6.32 -3.86 -6.04
N ALA A 9 -7.40 -4.17 -5.32
CA ALA A 9 -8.77 -4.07 -5.81
C ALA A 9 -9.62 -3.11 -4.95
N PRO A 10 -9.30 -1.79 -4.97
CA PRO A 10 -9.96 -0.80 -4.12
C PRO A 10 -11.45 -0.68 -4.43
N LEU A 11 -12.27 -0.58 -3.38
CA LEU A 11 -13.65 -0.10 -3.48
C LEU A 11 -13.75 1.29 -2.83
N ARG A 12 -14.02 2.32 -3.65
CA ARG A 12 -14.04 3.73 -3.23
C ARG A 12 -15.25 4.48 -3.71
N ARG A 13 -15.83 5.32 -2.83
CA ARG A 13 -16.88 6.31 -3.19
C ARG A 13 -18.10 5.68 -3.88
N VAL A 14 -18.59 4.58 -3.33
CA VAL A 14 -19.76 3.83 -3.83
C VAL A 14 -20.88 3.82 -2.80
N LEU A 15 -22.12 3.96 -3.25
CA LEU A 15 -23.32 3.60 -2.51
C LEU A 15 -23.71 2.16 -2.84
N VAL A 16 -23.69 1.28 -1.84
CA VAL A 16 -24.23 -0.06 -1.93
C VAL A 16 -25.63 -0.06 -1.33
N ASP A 17 -26.65 -0.14 -2.18
CA ASP A 17 -28.06 -0.28 -1.78
C ASP A 17 -28.36 -1.73 -1.41
N GLY A 18 -28.01 -2.11 -0.19
CA GLY A 18 -28.12 -3.46 0.37
C GLY A 18 -26.81 -3.96 0.99
N ASP A 19 -26.68 -5.28 1.10
CA ASP A 19 -25.50 -5.93 1.69
C ASP A 19 -24.28 -5.92 0.74
N LEU A 20 -23.08 -5.82 1.31
CA LEU A 20 -21.80 -6.00 0.61
C LEU A 20 -21.11 -7.27 1.11
N GLU A 21 -20.90 -8.22 0.21
CA GLU A 21 -20.24 -9.50 0.46
C GLU A 21 -18.82 -9.47 -0.11
N LEU A 22 -17.79 -9.59 0.74
CA LEU A 22 -16.38 -9.52 0.30
C LEU A 22 -15.81 -10.88 -0.14
N GLY A 23 -16.66 -11.87 -0.35
CA GLY A 23 -16.30 -13.19 -0.87
C GLY A 23 -17.43 -13.76 -1.69
N THR A 24 -17.13 -14.80 -2.47
CA THR A 24 -18.17 -15.62 -3.12
C THR A 24 -18.60 -16.72 -2.15
N GLY A 25 -19.84 -17.22 -2.31
CA GLY A 25 -20.46 -18.16 -1.37
C GLY A 25 -19.56 -19.30 -0.90
N PHE A 26 -19.77 -19.72 0.35
CA PHE A 26 -18.99 -20.73 1.05
C PHE A 26 -19.63 -22.12 0.94
N ASP A 27 -18.86 -23.13 0.53
CA ASP A 27 -19.21 -24.55 0.69
C ASP A 27 -18.21 -25.20 1.67
N LYS A 28 -18.74 -25.79 2.75
CA LYS A 28 -17.94 -26.51 3.78
C LYS A 28 -17.07 -27.61 3.18
N LYS A 29 -17.45 -28.18 2.03
CA LYS A 29 -16.63 -29.17 1.30
C LYS A 29 -15.36 -28.58 0.67
N MET A 30 -15.26 -27.25 0.55
CA MET A 30 -14.04 -26.61 0.05
C MET A 30 -12.96 -26.45 1.12
N LEU A 31 -13.26 -26.73 2.40
CA LEU A 31 -12.29 -26.64 3.49
C LEU A 31 -11.14 -27.65 3.38
N ASP A 32 -11.31 -28.70 2.57
CA ASP A 32 -10.35 -29.78 2.36
C ASP A 32 -9.21 -29.37 1.38
N GLY A 33 -9.14 -28.10 0.96
CA GLY A 33 -8.06 -27.53 0.16
C GLY A 33 -7.86 -26.02 0.38
N PHE A 34 -6.73 -25.48 -0.11
CA PHE A 34 -6.39 -24.05 -0.06
C PHE A 34 -7.41 -23.14 -0.81
N SER A 35 -8.31 -23.69 -1.62
CA SER A 35 -9.24 -22.97 -2.51
C SER A 35 -10.62 -22.67 -1.91
N ALA A 36 -10.77 -22.60 -0.59
CA ALA A 36 -12.05 -22.45 0.09
C ALA A 36 -12.68 -21.06 -0.02
N GLY A 37 -12.92 -20.49 -1.21
CA GLY A 37 -13.69 -19.24 -1.40
C GLY A 37 -13.22 -18.01 -0.60
N GLY A 38 -12.05 -18.07 0.02
CA GLY A 38 -11.44 -17.00 0.80
C GLY A 38 -10.61 -16.08 -0.10
N GLY A 39 -10.39 -14.86 0.37
CA GLY A 39 -9.53 -13.88 -0.30
C GLY A 39 -8.48 -13.33 0.65
N SER A 40 -7.49 -12.65 0.08
CA SER A 40 -6.46 -11.91 0.82
C SER A 40 -6.59 -10.41 0.54
N GLY A 41 -7.81 -9.91 0.70
CA GLY A 41 -8.11 -8.48 0.58
C GLY A 41 -7.55 -7.69 1.76
N GLY A 42 -7.82 -6.40 1.87
CA GLY A 42 -8.44 -5.55 0.87
C GLY A 42 -8.59 -4.15 1.43
N PHE A 43 -9.01 -3.22 0.56
CA PHE A 43 -9.20 -1.83 0.92
C PHE A 43 -10.60 -1.36 0.54
N LEU A 44 -11.28 -0.77 1.51
CA LEU A 44 -12.54 -0.07 1.32
C LEU A 44 -12.45 1.32 1.95
N GLY A 45 -12.72 2.37 1.17
CA GLY A 45 -12.60 3.75 1.61
C GLY A 45 -13.73 4.63 1.09
N ASN A 46 -14.34 5.45 1.96
CA ASN A 46 -15.36 6.42 1.54
C ASN A 46 -16.60 5.75 0.91
N VAL A 47 -17.03 4.59 1.43
CA VAL A 47 -18.18 3.82 0.92
C VAL A 47 -19.34 3.89 1.91
N ARG A 48 -20.56 4.00 1.40
CA ARG A 48 -21.78 3.84 2.20
C ARG A 48 -22.48 2.56 1.80
N ILE A 49 -22.74 1.72 2.78
CA ILE A 49 -23.43 0.45 2.64
C ILE A 49 -24.74 0.60 3.42
N LEU A 50 -25.88 0.47 2.74
CA LEU A 50 -27.19 0.61 3.39
C LEU A 50 -27.59 -0.65 4.17
N GLY A 51 -26.95 -1.78 3.89
CA GLY A 51 -27.09 -3.00 4.69
C GLY A 51 -25.81 -3.34 5.47
N ARG A 52 -25.50 -4.63 5.51
CA ARG A 52 -24.35 -5.19 6.22
C ARG A 52 -23.11 -5.28 5.35
N LEU A 53 -21.93 -5.09 5.95
CA LEU A 53 -20.65 -5.54 5.39
C LEU A 53 -20.31 -6.95 5.88
N ASN A 54 -20.19 -7.92 4.98
CA ASN A 54 -19.80 -9.28 5.30
C ASN A 54 -18.42 -9.61 4.75
N PHE A 55 -17.44 -9.80 5.65
CA PHE A 55 -16.06 -10.14 5.29
C PHE A 55 -15.91 -11.58 4.79
N MET A 56 -16.91 -12.44 5.01
CA MET A 56 -16.84 -13.84 4.58
C MET A 56 -15.56 -14.51 5.10
N LEU A 57 -14.75 -15.11 4.22
CA LEU A 57 -13.48 -15.76 4.53
C LEU A 57 -12.25 -14.90 4.18
N GLN A 58 -12.40 -13.57 4.11
CA GLN A 58 -11.27 -12.67 3.89
C GLN A 58 -10.25 -12.76 5.02
N GLN A 59 -8.98 -12.96 4.69
CA GLN A 59 -7.91 -13.05 5.69
C GLN A 59 -7.77 -11.75 6.49
N GLN A 60 -7.81 -10.61 5.80
CA GLN A 60 -7.70 -9.31 6.43
C GLN A 60 -8.44 -8.23 5.62
N TRP A 61 -8.61 -7.04 6.19
CA TRP A 61 -9.18 -5.89 5.48
C TRP A 61 -8.97 -4.55 6.21
N LEU A 62 -8.79 -3.45 5.48
CA LEU A 62 -8.95 -2.08 5.98
C LEU A 62 -10.27 -1.45 5.50
N VAL A 63 -11.06 -0.94 6.43
CA VAL A 63 -12.26 -0.12 6.15
C VAL A 63 -12.09 1.27 6.74
N ARG A 64 -11.99 2.31 5.90
CA ARG A 64 -11.87 3.69 6.38
C ARG A 64 -12.95 4.63 5.86
N ASN A 65 -13.29 5.65 6.65
CA ASN A 65 -14.21 6.73 6.26
C ASN A 65 -15.51 6.22 5.64
N SER A 66 -16.08 5.18 6.22
CA SER A 66 -17.20 4.47 5.61
C SER A 66 -18.37 4.36 6.57
N GLU A 67 -19.53 4.02 6.03
CA GLU A 67 -20.76 3.87 6.79
C GLU A 67 -21.41 2.54 6.43
N MET A 68 -21.78 1.78 7.46
CA MET A 68 -22.56 0.56 7.34
C MET A 68 -23.48 0.39 8.56
N GLU A 69 -24.45 -0.52 8.49
CA GLU A 69 -25.27 -0.84 9.65
C GLU A 69 -24.51 -1.70 10.68
N ASN A 70 -23.86 -2.76 10.20
CA ASN A 70 -23.08 -3.68 11.02
C ASN A 70 -22.09 -4.49 10.14
N THR A 71 -21.30 -5.35 10.79
CA THR A 71 -20.35 -6.24 10.12
C THR A 71 -20.53 -7.70 10.54
N THR A 72 -20.22 -8.64 9.64
CA THR A 72 -20.06 -10.07 9.95
C THR A 72 -18.84 -10.65 9.26
N PHE A 73 -18.37 -11.79 9.73
CA PHE A 73 -17.31 -12.58 9.13
C PHE A 73 -17.60 -14.07 9.39
N TYR A 74 -16.98 -14.94 8.60
CA TYR A 74 -17.16 -16.38 8.77
C TYR A 74 -16.27 -16.90 9.90
N ASN A 75 -16.84 -17.68 10.82
CA ASN A 75 -16.20 -18.01 12.10
C ASN A 75 -16.02 -19.52 12.39
N ASP A 76 -16.29 -20.43 11.43
CA ASP A 76 -16.20 -21.88 11.67
C ASP A 76 -15.84 -22.72 10.41
N PRO A 77 -14.55 -22.96 10.10
CA PRO A 77 -13.38 -22.53 10.86
C PRO A 77 -13.05 -21.06 10.61
N VAL A 78 -12.41 -20.42 11.57
CA VAL A 78 -11.93 -19.06 11.38
C VAL A 78 -10.69 -19.08 10.48
N ARG A 79 -10.72 -18.24 9.44
CA ARG A 79 -9.59 -18.00 8.52
C ARG A 79 -9.28 -16.50 8.35
N SER A 80 -9.88 -15.67 9.19
CA SER A 80 -9.64 -14.23 9.22
C SER A 80 -8.72 -13.91 10.38
N ALA A 81 -7.71 -13.10 10.13
CA ALA A 81 -6.75 -12.65 11.12
C ALA A 81 -7.04 -11.22 11.58
N ASN A 82 -7.26 -10.27 10.67
CA ASN A 82 -7.15 -8.84 11.01
C ASN A 82 -8.12 -7.93 10.24
N PHE A 83 -9.05 -7.28 10.94
CA PHE A 83 -9.91 -6.24 10.36
C PHE A 83 -9.69 -4.91 11.08
N VAL A 84 -9.29 -3.89 10.33
CA VAL A 84 -9.02 -2.55 10.88
C VAL A 84 -10.06 -1.57 10.34
N PHE A 85 -10.65 -0.78 11.25
CA PHE A 85 -11.66 0.22 10.96
C PHE A 85 -11.15 1.59 11.38
N VAL A 86 -11.15 2.57 10.48
CA VAL A 86 -10.66 3.93 10.77
C VAL A 86 -11.67 4.98 10.32
N GLY A 87 -12.25 5.73 11.26
CA GLY A 87 -13.26 6.73 10.92
C GLY A 87 -14.52 6.09 10.33
N THR A 88 -14.91 4.90 10.78
CA THR A 88 -16.02 4.14 10.19
C THR A 88 -17.23 4.13 11.12
N HIS A 89 -18.38 4.60 10.63
CA HIS A 89 -19.65 4.47 11.32
C HIS A 89 -20.22 3.05 11.12
N GLY A 90 -20.70 2.44 12.21
CA GLY A 90 -21.16 1.04 12.19
C GLY A 90 -20.04 0.00 12.25
N ALA A 91 -18.81 0.42 12.57
CA ALA A 91 -17.74 -0.50 12.93
C ALA A 91 -18.15 -1.40 14.12
N PRO A 92 -17.69 -2.68 14.18
CA PRO A 92 -17.98 -3.56 15.31
C PRO A 92 -17.34 -3.02 16.60
N PRO A 93 -17.70 -3.56 17.78
CA PRO A 93 -16.93 -3.32 18.99
C PRO A 93 -15.46 -3.69 18.78
N GLN A 94 -14.55 -2.87 19.31
CA GLN A 94 -13.13 -3.23 19.33
C GLN A 94 -12.93 -4.51 20.13
N THR A 95 -12.01 -5.37 19.71
CA THR A 95 -11.64 -6.56 20.48
C THR A 95 -10.95 -6.14 21.79
N ASP A 96 -11.33 -6.77 22.90
CA ASP A 96 -10.84 -6.41 24.25
C ASP A 96 -9.35 -6.74 24.46
N ALA A 97 -8.83 -7.71 23.72
CA ALA A 97 -7.42 -8.11 23.69
C ALA A 97 -7.03 -8.54 22.28
N CYS A 98 -5.77 -8.32 21.90
CA CYS A 98 -5.24 -8.76 20.62
C CYS A 98 -5.34 -10.29 20.52
N THR A 99 -5.91 -10.78 19.43
CA THR A 99 -6.06 -12.20 19.16
C THR A 99 -5.20 -12.54 17.95
N ASP A 100 -4.11 -13.29 18.17
CA ASP A 100 -3.31 -13.81 17.06
C ASP A 100 -4.04 -14.99 16.43
N ALA A 101 -5.17 -14.76 15.78
CA ALA A 101 -6.00 -15.83 15.21
C ALA A 101 -5.28 -16.63 14.11
N GLY A 102 -4.23 -16.05 13.52
CA GLY A 102 -3.37 -16.72 12.54
C GLY A 102 -2.42 -17.75 13.16
N SER A 103 -1.88 -17.47 14.36
CA SER A 103 -0.87 -18.33 15.01
C SER A 103 -1.30 -18.93 16.37
N GLN A 104 -2.44 -18.55 16.93
CA GLN A 104 -2.94 -19.01 18.23
C GLN A 104 -4.34 -19.64 18.15
N PRO A 105 -4.45 -20.98 18.26
CA PRO A 105 -5.72 -21.69 18.16
C PRO A 105 -6.66 -21.49 19.36
N GLU A 106 -6.17 -20.99 20.50
CA GLU A 106 -6.97 -20.81 21.72
C GLU A 106 -7.98 -19.66 21.68
N ASN A 107 -7.83 -18.68 20.77
CA ASN A 107 -8.79 -17.59 20.60
C ASN A 107 -9.00 -17.27 19.12
N PRO A 108 -9.72 -18.13 18.38
CA PRO A 108 -9.65 -18.19 16.93
C PRO A 108 -10.29 -16.98 16.22
N LYS A 109 -10.77 -15.93 16.89
CA LYS A 109 -11.50 -14.83 16.23
C LYS A 109 -10.55 -13.79 15.62
N PRO A 110 -10.84 -13.24 14.42
CA PRO A 110 -10.06 -12.13 13.89
C PRO A 110 -10.06 -10.97 14.88
N GLN A 111 -8.92 -10.32 15.02
CA GLN A 111 -8.86 -9.06 15.75
C GLN A 111 -9.59 -7.97 14.95
N GLN A 112 -10.34 -7.14 15.67
CA GLN A 112 -11.13 -6.04 15.15
C GLN A 112 -10.66 -4.76 15.83
N LEU A 113 -9.87 -3.96 15.11
CA LEU A 113 -9.29 -2.72 15.63
C LEU A 113 -10.10 -1.53 15.14
N VAL A 114 -10.48 -0.64 16.06
CA VAL A 114 -11.37 0.49 15.73
C VAL A 114 -10.74 1.81 16.17
N VAL A 115 -10.32 2.59 15.18
CA VAL A 115 -9.88 3.96 15.36
C VAL A 115 -11.05 4.88 15.01
N LYS A 116 -11.60 5.59 16.00
CA LYS A 116 -12.87 6.33 15.87
C LYS A 116 -12.85 7.39 14.77
N THR A 117 -11.71 8.06 14.57
CA THR A 117 -11.51 9.11 13.56
C THR A 117 -10.20 8.87 12.83
N ALA A 118 -10.18 9.10 11.52
CA ALA A 118 -8.95 9.11 10.75
C ALA A 118 -8.23 10.45 10.98
N PRO A 119 -7.00 10.47 11.53
CA PRO A 119 -6.35 11.73 11.93
C PRO A 119 -6.08 12.68 10.77
N LEU A 120 -5.74 12.14 9.60
CA LEU A 120 -5.50 12.88 8.37
C LEU A 120 -5.98 12.01 7.19
N THR A 121 -6.77 12.57 6.29
CA THR A 121 -7.24 11.88 5.09
C THR A 121 -7.19 12.79 3.89
N ILE A 122 -6.88 12.22 2.74
CA ILE A 122 -7.05 12.85 1.43
C ILE A 122 -7.74 11.82 0.54
N GLU A 123 -8.95 12.12 0.09
CA GLU A 123 -9.66 11.24 -0.83
C GLU A 123 -8.99 11.27 -2.22
N LYS A 124 -9.01 10.13 -2.91
CA LYS A 124 -8.39 9.99 -4.24
C LYS A 124 -8.99 10.97 -5.25
N PRO A 125 -8.19 11.68 -6.08
CA PRO A 125 -8.71 12.47 -7.19
C PRO A 125 -9.55 11.63 -8.17
N TYR A 126 -10.54 12.28 -8.77
CA TYR A 126 -11.43 11.63 -9.72
C TYR A 126 -11.96 12.62 -10.76
N ILE A 127 -12.43 12.06 -11.86
CA ILE A 127 -13.02 12.80 -12.98
C ILE A 127 -14.54 12.77 -12.82
N THR A 128 -15.19 13.92 -13.00
CA THR A 128 -16.66 14.00 -13.10
C THR A 128 -17.07 14.64 -14.41
N ILE A 129 -18.34 14.45 -14.80
CA ILE A 129 -18.94 15.07 -15.97
C ILE A 129 -20.12 15.94 -15.54
N ARG A 130 -20.11 17.20 -15.98
CA ARG A 130 -21.23 18.13 -15.75
C ARG A 130 -22.43 17.74 -16.61
N PRO A 131 -23.65 18.17 -16.27
CA PRO A 131 -24.81 18.03 -17.15
C PRO A 131 -24.63 18.62 -18.55
N SER A 132 -23.71 19.57 -18.72
CA SER A 132 -23.33 20.15 -20.03
C SER A 132 -22.41 19.26 -20.87
N GLY A 133 -21.96 18.11 -20.36
CA GLY A 133 -21.02 17.22 -21.03
C GLY A 133 -19.54 17.60 -20.87
N ARG A 134 -19.22 18.66 -20.13
CA ARG A 134 -17.83 19.06 -19.83
C ARG A 134 -17.29 18.24 -18.65
N TYR A 135 -16.04 17.80 -18.78
CA TYR A 135 -15.33 17.08 -17.71
C TYR A 135 -14.63 18.04 -16.74
N ASP A 136 -14.58 17.64 -15.48
CA ASP A 136 -13.81 18.28 -14.41
C ASP A 136 -12.92 17.28 -13.69
N MET A 137 -11.74 17.74 -13.29
CA MET A 137 -10.86 17.06 -12.34
C MET A 137 -11.24 17.54 -10.93
N ILE A 138 -11.69 16.61 -10.09
CA ILE A 138 -11.98 16.87 -8.68
C ILE A 138 -10.78 16.40 -7.85
N ILE A 139 -10.28 17.32 -7.02
CA ILE A 139 -9.09 17.14 -6.19
C ILE A 139 -9.51 17.36 -4.73
N PRO A 140 -9.78 16.28 -3.99
CA PRO A 140 -10.13 16.41 -2.57
C PRO A 140 -8.98 17.02 -1.76
N LYS A 141 -9.35 17.90 -0.83
CA LYS A 141 -8.41 18.52 0.11
C LYS A 141 -8.13 17.60 1.28
N ALA A 142 -6.99 17.83 1.94
CA ALA A 142 -6.70 17.18 3.20
C ALA A 142 -7.72 17.56 4.27
N LYS A 143 -8.17 16.56 5.03
CA LYS A 143 -9.06 16.73 6.18
C LYS A 143 -8.55 15.99 7.39
N SER A 144 -8.66 16.61 8.55
CA SER A 144 -8.27 16.02 9.82
C SER A 144 -9.47 15.44 10.58
N GLN A 145 -9.23 14.41 11.39
CA GLN A 145 -10.20 13.84 12.34
C GLN A 145 -11.54 13.45 11.69
N THR A 146 -11.48 12.79 10.55
CA THR A 146 -12.66 12.47 9.75
C THR A 146 -13.30 11.15 10.18
N ALA A 147 -14.62 11.04 10.03
CA ALA A 147 -15.38 9.81 10.21
C ALA A 147 -16.61 9.81 9.29
N GLY A 148 -17.05 8.62 8.86
CA GLY A 148 -18.09 8.45 7.86
C GLY A 148 -17.64 8.85 6.46
N VAL A 149 -18.59 8.84 5.53
CA VAL A 149 -18.34 9.17 4.13
C VAL A 149 -18.07 10.66 3.95
N GLN A 150 -17.16 10.98 3.02
CA GLN A 150 -16.83 12.33 2.61
C GLN A 150 -17.47 12.64 1.25
N TRP A 151 -18.79 12.49 1.18
CA TRP A 151 -19.57 12.71 -0.05
C TRP A 151 -20.21 14.08 -0.11
N ASP A 152 -20.62 14.59 1.06
CA ASP A 152 -21.24 15.90 1.22
C ASP A 152 -20.23 16.95 0.77
N SER A 153 -20.38 17.32 -0.49
CA SER A 153 -19.49 18.20 -1.22
C SER A 153 -19.84 19.63 -0.87
N ASP A 154 -19.43 20.10 0.31
CA ASP A 154 -19.15 21.52 0.40
C ASP A 154 -18.09 21.80 -0.67
N VAL A 155 -18.35 22.78 -1.53
CA VAL A 155 -17.39 23.23 -2.54
C VAL A 155 -16.06 23.61 -1.88
N SER A 156 -16.08 23.96 -0.59
CA SER A 156 -14.89 24.22 0.21
C SER A 156 -13.97 23.00 0.42
N ASP A 157 -14.50 21.77 0.32
CA ASP A 157 -13.77 20.52 0.63
C ASP A 157 -12.98 19.93 -0.54
N VAL A 158 -13.21 20.45 -1.75
CA VAL A 158 -12.53 20.01 -2.96
C VAL A 158 -11.97 21.21 -3.72
N HIS A 159 -10.95 20.98 -4.53
CA HIS A 159 -10.57 21.86 -5.61
C HIS A 159 -11.05 21.25 -6.92
N THR A 160 -11.61 22.10 -7.79
CA THR A 160 -12.16 21.66 -9.07
C THR A 160 -11.47 22.40 -10.19
N ASP A 161 -10.78 21.64 -11.03
CA ASP A 161 -10.15 22.13 -12.25
C ASP A 161 -10.91 21.64 -13.47
N GLY A 162 -11.23 22.57 -14.39
CA GLY A 162 -11.81 22.18 -15.68
C GLY A 162 -10.78 21.43 -16.53
N PHE A 163 -11.25 20.56 -17.42
CA PHE A 163 -10.35 19.76 -18.28
C PHE A 163 -9.46 20.57 -19.25
N ASP A 164 -9.67 21.88 -19.38
CA ASP A 164 -8.73 22.77 -20.07
C ASP A 164 -7.36 22.83 -19.34
N ASN A 165 -7.32 22.45 -18.05
CA ASN A 165 -6.12 22.30 -17.22
C ASN A 165 -5.57 20.85 -17.18
N VAL A 166 -6.10 19.94 -18.00
CA VAL A 166 -5.75 18.51 -17.99
C VAL A 166 -5.18 18.08 -19.35
N PHE A 167 -4.04 17.41 -19.33
CA PHE A 167 -3.52 16.70 -20.49
C PHE A 167 -3.81 15.20 -20.38
N VAL A 168 -4.53 14.64 -21.35
CA VAL A 168 -4.77 13.20 -21.43
C VAL A 168 -3.71 12.56 -22.32
N ALA A 169 -2.92 11.66 -21.74
CA ALA A 169 -1.90 10.91 -22.47
C ALA A 169 -2.40 9.50 -22.81
N THR A 170 -1.98 9.00 -23.97
CA THR A 170 -2.08 7.59 -24.35
C THR A 170 -0.69 6.95 -24.32
N PRO A 171 -0.58 5.61 -24.32
CA PRO A 171 0.72 4.92 -24.33
C PRO A 171 1.69 5.36 -25.44
N ASN A 172 1.18 5.93 -26.54
CA ASN A 172 2.00 6.42 -27.66
C ASN A 172 2.60 7.81 -27.43
N VAL A 173 2.18 8.53 -26.38
CA VAL A 173 2.72 9.84 -26.04
C VAL A 173 4.04 9.65 -25.30
N SER A 174 5.12 10.22 -25.84
CA SER A 174 6.43 10.16 -25.19
C SER A 174 6.42 10.83 -23.81
N VAL A 175 7.21 10.28 -22.88
CA VAL A 175 7.38 10.86 -21.53
C VAL A 175 7.91 12.30 -21.55
N ARG A 176 8.71 12.69 -22.56
CA ARG A 176 9.12 14.09 -22.77
C ARG A 176 7.94 15.04 -22.92
N VAL A 177 6.91 14.63 -23.66
CA VAL A 177 5.68 15.44 -23.83
C VAL A 177 4.88 15.46 -22.54
N ILE A 178 4.77 14.34 -21.84
CA ILE A 178 4.10 14.27 -20.52
C ILE A 178 4.77 15.24 -19.54
N ASN A 179 6.09 15.17 -19.40
CA ASN A 179 6.87 16.06 -18.53
C ASN A 179 6.75 17.52 -18.95
N ALA A 180 6.74 17.84 -20.26
CA ALA A 180 6.54 19.21 -20.72
C ALA A 180 5.15 19.77 -20.32
N LYS A 181 4.11 18.92 -20.27
CA LYS A 181 2.76 19.32 -19.85
C LYS A 181 2.66 19.52 -18.34
N LEU A 182 3.28 18.65 -17.56
CA LEU A 182 3.43 18.83 -16.10
C LEU A 182 4.24 20.09 -15.79
N ALA A 183 5.36 20.31 -16.48
CA ALA A 183 6.17 21.52 -16.34
C ALA A 183 5.45 22.80 -16.77
N ALA A 184 4.40 22.71 -17.59
CA ALA A 184 3.52 23.82 -17.93
C ALA A 184 2.39 24.05 -16.92
N GLY A 185 2.33 23.27 -15.83
CA GLY A 185 1.35 23.40 -14.76
C GLY A 185 0.02 22.66 -15.02
N LEU A 186 -0.05 21.80 -16.04
CA LEU A 186 -1.22 20.96 -16.27
C LEU A 186 -1.20 19.74 -15.34
N HIS A 187 -2.38 19.19 -15.09
CA HIS A 187 -2.53 17.82 -14.63
C HIS A 187 -2.32 16.84 -15.78
N VAL A 188 -1.98 15.59 -15.46
CA VAL A 188 -1.92 14.52 -16.45
C VAL A 188 -2.85 13.38 -16.06
N VAL A 189 -3.67 12.96 -17.02
CA VAL A 189 -4.45 11.73 -16.94
C VAL A 189 -3.86 10.72 -17.92
N LEU A 190 -3.44 9.56 -17.43
CA LEU A 190 -3.00 8.45 -18.26
C LEU A 190 -4.21 7.57 -18.56
N SER A 191 -4.56 7.47 -19.85
CA SER A 191 -5.54 6.49 -20.31
C SER A 191 -5.04 5.04 -20.11
N PRO A 192 -5.94 4.04 -20.08
CA PRO A 192 -5.53 2.65 -19.83
C PRO A 192 -4.49 2.16 -20.85
N GLY A 193 -3.45 1.50 -20.36
CA GLY A 193 -2.38 0.94 -21.17
C GLY A 193 -1.03 0.85 -20.45
N ILE A 194 -0.02 0.36 -21.16
CA ILE A 194 1.36 0.18 -20.66
C ILE A 194 2.25 1.25 -21.29
N TYR A 195 2.90 2.06 -20.46
CA TYR A 195 3.74 3.18 -20.86
C TYR A 195 5.20 2.81 -20.62
N HIS A 196 5.97 2.68 -21.69
CA HIS A 196 7.42 2.46 -21.62
C HIS A 196 8.15 3.79 -21.52
N LEU A 197 8.81 4.03 -20.38
CA LEU A 197 9.41 5.30 -20.03
C LEU A 197 10.91 5.28 -20.31
N SER A 198 11.39 6.28 -21.06
CA SER A 198 12.83 6.49 -21.30
C SER A 198 13.49 7.39 -20.25
N GLU A 199 12.68 8.04 -19.41
CA GLU A 199 13.06 8.85 -18.26
C GLU A 199 11.86 8.91 -17.29
N PRO A 200 12.04 9.33 -16.03
CA PRO A 200 10.94 9.44 -15.07
C PRO A 200 9.88 10.47 -15.48
N ILE A 201 8.63 10.23 -15.09
CA ILE A 201 7.61 11.28 -15.02
C ILE A 201 7.89 12.16 -13.79
N ARG A 202 8.01 13.47 -13.98
CA ARG A 202 8.41 14.42 -12.92
C ARG A 202 7.25 15.30 -12.47
N LEU A 203 7.06 15.42 -11.16
CA LEU A 203 5.96 16.15 -10.53
C LEU A 203 6.46 17.16 -9.50
N GLY A 204 5.71 18.25 -9.31
CA GLY A 204 6.01 19.31 -8.34
C GLY A 204 6.21 20.71 -8.93
N TYR A 205 6.05 20.86 -10.25
CA TYR A 205 6.29 22.12 -10.95
C TYR A 205 5.32 23.24 -10.57
N HIS A 206 4.11 22.93 -10.07
CA HIS A 206 3.14 23.94 -9.63
C HIS A 206 3.68 24.82 -8.51
N ALA A 207 4.49 24.26 -7.60
CA ALA A 207 5.11 24.99 -6.51
C ALA A 207 6.13 26.03 -7.03
N LEU A 208 6.88 25.72 -8.09
CA LEU A 208 7.79 26.67 -8.74
C LEU A 208 7.02 27.87 -9.34
N PHE A 209 5.87 27.64 -9.97
CA PHE A 209 5.02 28.73 -10.47
C PHE A 209 4.52 29.64 -9.34
N GLN A 210 4.06 29.04 -8.24
CA GLN A 210 3.62 29.78 -7.05
C GLN A 210 4.75 30.62 -6.45
N ALA A 211 5.94 30.03 -6.28
CA ALA A 211 7.11 30.73 -5.76
C ALA A 211 7.55 31.92 -6.65
N MET A 212 7.35 31.81 -7.97
CA MET A 212 7.61 32.89 -8.93
C MET A 212 6.52 33.96 -9.00
N GLY A 213 5.45 33.88 -8.19
CA GLY A 213 4.30 34.80 -8.26
C GLY A 213 3.54 34.72 -9.59
N LYS A 214 3.80 33.68 -10.39
CA LYS A 214 3.05 33.40 -11.61
C LYS A 214 1.79 32.65 -11.22
N ARG A 215 0.69 32.94 -11.91
CA ARG A 215 -0.56 32.20 -11.70
C ARG A 215 -0.36 30.76 -12.18
N ALA A 216 -0.06 29.85 -11.25
CA ALA A 216 -0.24 28.42 -11.50
C ALA A 216 -1.73 28.19 -11.85
N GLY A 217 -2.00 27.35 -12.84
CA GLY A 217 -3.38 27.02 -13.22
C GLY A 217 -4.16 26.39 -12.07
N SER A 218 -3.45 25.66 -11.20
CA SER A 218 -3.96 24.93 -10.04
C SER A 218 -2.97 25.03 -8.86
N PRO A 219 -3.44 25.02 -7.59
CA PRO A 219 -2.58 24.86 -6.43
C PRO A 219 -2.09 23.40 -6.24
N TYR A 220 -2.53 22.49 -7.09
CA TYR A 220 -2.18 21.08 -7.07
C TYR A 220 -1.48 20.67 -8.36
N GLN A 221 -0.86 19.49 -8.32
CA GLN A 221 -0.47 18.78 -9.52
C GLN A 221 -0.86 17.30 -9.41
N VAL A 222 -1.66 16.83 -10.37
CA VAL A 222 -2.24 15.48 -10.36
C VAL A 222 -1.67 14.64 -11.50
N LEU A 223 -1.21 13.44 -11.16
CA LEU A 223 -1.00 12.33 -12.09
C LEU A 223 -2.01 11.23 -11.77
N LEU A 224 -3.00 11.04 -12.65
CA LEU A 224 -4.07 10.07 -12.46
C LEU A 224 -4.03 9.00 -13.55
N GLY A 225 -3.89 7.74 -13.16
CA GLY A 225 -4.06 6.60 -14.05
C GLY A 225 -5.50 6.10 -14.09
N LEU A 226 -5.94 5.67 -15.27
CA LEU A 226 -7.22 5.00 -15.49
C LEU A 226 -6.98 3.55 -15.90
N GLY A 227 -7.79 2.63 -15.40
CA GLY A 227 -7.76 1.22 -15.82
C GLY A 227 -6.41 0.53 -15.58
N LEU A 228 -5.78 0.77 -14.42
CA LEU A 228 -4.44 0.27 -14.08
C LEU A 228 -3.37 0.65 -15.13
N ALA A 229 -3.35 1.93 -15.51
CA ALA A 229 -2.26 2.46 -16.34
C ALA A 229 -0.91 2.08 -15.73
N THR A 230 -0.10 1.36 -16.51
CA THR A 230 1.12 0.71 -16.05
C THR A 230 2.35 1.45 -16.56
N LEU A 231 3.30 1.76 -15.70
CA LEU A 231 4.54 2.47 -16.03
C LEU A 231 5.73 1.51 -15.94
N VAL A 232 6.48 1.38 -17.04
CA VAL A 232 7.66 0.52 -17.14
C VAL A 232 8.88 1.37 -17.49
N PRO A 233 9.82 1.64 -16.57
CA PRO A 233 11.07 2.32 -16.91
C PRO A 233 11.95 1.39 -17.75
N THR A 234 12.59 1.92 -18.80
CA THR A 234 13.35 1.10 -19.76
C THR A 234 14.86 1.36 -19.73
N GLN A 235 15.31 2.34 -18.96
CA GLN A 235 16.70 2.82 -18.96
C GLN A 235 17.33 2.77 -17.56
N GLY A 236 16.77 1.99 -16.64
CA GLY A 236 17.25 1.90 -15.24
C GLY A 236 17.00 3.16 -14.42
N THR A 237 16.06 4.01 -14.85
CA THR A 237 15.61 5.19 -14.10
C THR A 237 14.41 4.84 -13.22
N ALA A 238 14.00 5.74 -12.34
CA ALA A 238 12.66 5.68 -11.76
C ALA A 238 11.57 5.80 -12.84
N ALA A 239 10.37 5.31 -12.53
CA ALA A 239 9.17 5.58 -13.30
C ALA A 239 8.58 6.95 -12.94
N ILE A 240 8.62 7.31 -11.65
CA ILE A 240 8.10 8.58 -11.14
C ILE A 240 9.12 9.21 -10.17
N GLU A 241 9.35 10.51 -10.34
CA GLU A 241 10.06 11.37 -9.39
C GLU A 241 9.12 12.51 -8.98
N VAL A 242 8.95 12.71 -7.67
CA VAL A 242 8.16 13.81 -7.12
C VAL A 242 9.09 14.71 -6.32
N GLU A 243 9.05 16.02 -6.59
CA GLU A 243 9.75 17.01 -5.77
C GLU A 243 9.19 17.06 -4.34
N ASP A 244 9.99 17.56 -3.40
CA ASP A 244 9.59 17.73 -2.00
C ASP A 244 8.67 18.96 -1.83
N VAL A 245 7.43 18.85 -2.34
CA VAL A 245 6.44 19.94 -2.37
C VAL A 245 5.03 19.44 -2.07
N CYS A 246 4.20 20.34 -1.53
CA CYS A 246 2.82 20.04 -1.12
C CYS A 246 1.86 19.96 -2.32
N GLY A 247 0.69 19.34 -2.12
CA GLY A 247 -0.38 19.37 -3.13
C GLY A 247 -0.16 18.49 -4.36
N VAL A 248 0.86 17.62 -4.37
CA VAL A 248 0.97 16.59 -5.42
C VAL A 248 0.00 15.44 -5.11
N ARG A 249 -0.63 14.90 -6.16
CA ARG A 249 -1.48 13.71 -6.10
C ARG A 249 -1.05 12.71 -7.16
N VAL A 250 -0.67 11.51 -6.75
CA VAL A 250 -0.40 10.40 -7.67
C VAL A 250 -1.38 9.29 -7.35
N ALA A 251 -2.16 8.86 -8.34
CA ALA A 251 -3.22 7.90 -8.07
C ALA A 251 -3.56 6.96 -9.22
N GLY A 252 -3.95 5.73 -8.89
CA GLY A 252 -4.48 4.74 -9.84
C GLY A 252 -3.46 4.20 -10.84
N LEU A 253 -2.24 3.93 -10.38
CA LEU A 253 -1.11 3.53 -11.23
C LEU A 253 -0.53 2.18 -10.79
N LEU A 254 -0.06 1.42 -11.77
CA LEU A 254 0.82 0.27 -11.54
C LEU A 254 2.24 0.62 -11.99
N LEU A 255 3.23 0.46 -11.13
CA LEU A 255 4.65 0.58 -11.45
C LEU A 255 5.19 -0.83 -11.69
N GLN A 256 5.85 -1.08 -12.81
CA GLN A 256 6.44 -2.38 -13.10
C GLN A 256 7.93 -2.21 -13.35
N ALA A 257 8.75 -3.05 -12.70
CA ALA A 257 10.18 -3.07 -12.95
C ALA A 257 10.49 -3.37 -14.43
N GLY A 258 11.48 -2.66 -14.96
CA GLY A 258 11.93 -2.85 -16.33
C GLY A 258 13.04 -3.90 -16.48
N PRO A 259 13.45 -4.17 -17.73
CA PRO A 259 14.56 -5.09 -18.02
C PRO A 259 15.93 -4.52 -17.60
N VAL A 260 16.04 -3.21 -17.43
CA VAL A 260 17.24 -2.55 -16.90
C VAL A 260 16.98 -2.20 -15.44
N HIS A 261 17.89 -2.62 -14.56
CA HIS A 261 17.81 -2.40 -13.12
C HIS A 261 17.60 -0.91 -12.78
N SER A 262 16.59 -0.62 -11.96
CA SER A 262 16.35 0.71 -11.38
C SER A 262 16.71 0.71 -9.89
N ASP A 263 17.32 1.79 -9.39
CA ASP A 263 17.52 1.95 -7.94
C ASP A 263 16.16 2.01 -7.21
N VAL A 264 15.17 2.65 -7.83
CA VAL A 264 13.81 2.83 -7.28
C VAL A 264 12.78 2.95 -8.40
N LEU A 265 11.52 2.52 -8.21
CA LEU A 265 10.45 2.76 -9.19
C LEU A 265 9.72 4.09 -8.97
N LEU A 266 9.45 4.49 -7.72
CA LEU A 266 8.94 5.81 -7.37
C LEU A 266 9.78 6.42 -6.24
N ARG A 267 10.30 7.63 -6.48
CA ARG A 267 10.90 8.45 -5.44
C ARG A 267 10.05 9.69 -5.18
N TRP A 268 9.68 9.91 -3.93
CA TRP A 268 9.04 11.16 -3.49
C TRP A 268 9.97 11.92 -2.55
N GLY A 269 10.40 13.10 -2.98
CA GLY A 269 11.36 13.93 -2.27
C GLY A 269 12.78 13.69 -2.81
N GLY A 270 13.67 14.67 -2.61
CA GLY A 270 15.07 14.56 -3.00
C GLY A 270 15.80 13.44 -2.26
N ARG A 271 17.03 13.11 -2.70
CA ARG A 271 17.90 12.16 -1.98
C ARG A 271 18.43 12.72 -0.65
N ASP A 272 18.44 14.04 -0.52
CA ASP A 272 18.80 14.73 0.72
C ASP A 272 17.58 14.67 1.66
N VAL A 273 17.71 13.92 2.75
CA VAL A 273 16.66 13.74 3.76
C VAL A 273 16.48 15.05 4.55
N GLY A 274 15.25 15.51 4.69
CA GLY A 274 14.89 16.71 5.46
C GLY A 274 15.14 18.01 4.70
N GLY A 275 14.06 18.69 4.30
CA GLY A 275 14.19 20.00 3.66
C GLY A 275 12.89 20.72 3.28
N GLY A 276 11.79 20.01 3.06
CA GLY A 276 10.50 20.60 2.70
C GLY A 276 9.38 20.19 3.65
N SER A 277 9.33 20.74 4.86
CA SER A 277 8.15 20.56 5.71
C SER A 277 6.95 21.28 5.05
N CYS A 278 6.02 20.49 4.50
CA CYS A 278 4.68 20.96 4.21
C CYS A 278 3.95 21.13 5.54
N GLU A 279 4.20 22.21 6.30
CA GLU A 279 3.50 22.51 7.56
C GLU A 279 1.97 22.47 7.35
N SER A 280 1.44 21.26 7.53
CA SER A 280 0.11 20.71 7.77
C SER A 280 -1.12 21.19 6.99
N LYS A 281 -1.05 21.96 5.89
CA LYS A 281 -2.31 22.35 5.19
C LYS A 281 -2.73 21.44 4.05
N ASP A 282 -1.78 20.88 3.28
CA ASP A 282 -2.16 20.02 2.16
C ASP A 282 -1.04 19.08 1.68
N PRO A 283 -0.76 18.00 2.43
CA PRO A 283 0.34 17.09 2.12
C PRO A 283 0.16 16.36 0.80
N GLY A 284 1.21 15.64 0.38
CA GLY A 284 1.19 14.74 -0.75
C GLY A 284 0.27 13.53 -0.56
N LEU A 285 -0.28 12.98 -1.66
CA LEU A 285 -1.02 11.73 -1.66
C LEU A 285 -0.47 10.74 -2.70
N LEU A 286 -0.16 9.51 -2.26
CA LEU A 286 -0.16 8.30 -3.09
C LEU A 286 -1.45 7.52 -2.80
N ALA A 287 -2.32 7.33 -3.80
CA ALA A 287 -3.57 6.60 -3.61
C ALA A 287 -3.84 5.56 -4.69
N ASP A 288 -4.05 4.30 -4.31
CA ASP A 288 -4.15 3.17 -5.26
C ASP A 288 -2.91 3.12 -6.19
N VAL A 289 -1.73 3.19 -5.58
CA VAL A 289 -0.45 3.05 -6.28
C VAL A 289 0.11 1.67 -5.97
N PHE A 290 0.27 0.88 -7.00
CA PHE A 290 0.73 -0.49 -6.90
C PHE A 290 2.08 -0.62 -7.58
N ALA A 291 2.90 -1.57 -7.14
CA ALA A 291 4.17 -1.90 -7.78
C ALA A 291 4.33 -3.41 -7.93
N ARG A 292 4.93 -3.83 -9.05
CA ARG A 292 5.34 -5.22 -9.26
C ARG A 292 6.78 -5.34 -9.76
N VAL A 293 7.44 -6.40 -9.31
CA VAL A 293 8.75 -6.82 -9.82
C VAL A 293 8.63 -8.27 -10.29
N GLY A 294 8.57 -8.47 -11.60
CA GLY A 294 8.22 -9.75 -12.21
C GLY A 294 6.71 -9.99 -12.28
N GLY A 295 6.33 -11.20 -12.64
CA GLY A 295 4.94 -11.63 -12.82
C GLY A 295 4.64 -11.90 -14.29
N PRO A 296 4.25 -10.91 -15.09
CA PRO A 296 4.02 -11.09 -16.53
C PRO A 296 5.30 -11.07 -17.36
N ASP A 297 6.43 -10.66 -16.77
CA ASP A 297 7.70 -10.55 -17.47
C ASP A 297 8.22 -11.94 -17.88
N THR A 298 8.63 -12.07 -19.14
CA THR A 298 9.25 -13.31 -19.68
C THR A 298 10.78 -13.29 -19.56
N GLU A 299 11.35 -12.15 -19.21
CA GLU A 299 12.79 -11.91 -19.05
C GLU A 299 13.09 -11.44 -17.63
N ALA A 300 14.37 -11.44 -17.26
CA ALA A 300 14.79 -10.95 -15.96
C ALA A 300 14.48 -9.45 -15.79
N VAL A 301 13.94 -9.08 -14.63
CA VAL A 301 13.69 -7.69 -14.23
C VAL A 301 14.22 -7.45 -12.82
N SER A 302 14.50 -6.21 -12.45
CA SER A 302 14.89 -5.89 -11.08
C SER A 302 14.72 -4.42 -10.73
N THR A 303 14.56 -4.16 -9.43
CA THR A 303 14.67 -2.83 -8.82
C THR A 303 15.29 -3.00 -7.44
N ALA A 304 15.99 -2.01 -6.87
CA ALA A 304 16.41 -2.13 -5.47
C ALA A 304 15.21 -1.84 -4.54
N VAL A 305 14.52 -0.73 -4.74
CA VAL A 305 13.34 -0.33 -3.96
C VAL A 305 12.12 -0.15 -4.88
N MET A 306 10.92 -0.53 -4.46
CA MET A 306 9.73 -0.18 -5.26
C MET A 306 9.34 1.29 -5.04
N VAL A 307 9.15 1.68 -3.78
CA VAL A 307 8.74 3.04 -3.40
C VAL A 307 9.66 3.60 -2.30
N GLU A 308 10.18 4.80 -2.50
CA GLU A 308 10.99 5.55 -1.55
C GLU A 308 10.30 6.89 -1.26
N VAL A 309 9.94 7.14 0.00
CA VAL A 309 9.24 8.36 0.45
C VAL A 309 10.11 9.13 1.42
N ASN A 310 10.73 10.20 0.92
CA ASN A 310 11.60 11.11 1.66
C ASN A 310 10.86 12.37 2.12
N ALA A 311 9.72 12.69 1.49
CA ALA A 311 8.92 13.86 1.85
C ALA A 311 8.09 13.63 3.12
N ASP A 312 8.17 14.59 4.03
CA ASP A 312 7.38 14.65 5.25
C ASP A 312 5.87 14.73 4.97
N ASP A 313 5.07 14.37 5.98
CA ASP A 313 3.60 14.54 6.03
C ASP A 313 2.83 13.78 4.93
N SER A 314 3.53 13.04 4.06
CA SER A 314 2.95 12.31 2.93
C SER A 314 1.89 11.30 3.40
N VAL A 315 0.78 11.22 2.64
CA VAL A 315 -0.29 10.25 2.87
C VAL A 315 -0.18 9.12 1.85
N LEU A 316 -0.04 7.89 2.34
CA LEU A 316 -0.04 6.65 1.55
C LEU A 316 -1.36 5.94 1.79
N ASP A 317 -2.20 5.82 0.77
CA ASP A 317 -3.57 5.33 0.91
C ASP A 317 -3.89 4.22 -0.09
N ASN A 318 -3.87 2.99 0.38
CA ASN A 318 -3.97 1.75 -0.40
C ASN A 318 -2.78 1.56 -1.35
N LEU A 319 -1.71 0.96 -0.84
CA LEU A 319 -0.54 0.56 -1.62
C LEU A 319 -0.43 -0.97 -1.60
N TRP A 320 -0.04 -1.54 -2.74
CA TRP A 320 0.36 -2.95 -2.84
C TRP A 320 1.68 -3.04 -3.59
N LEU A 321 2.72 -3.49 -2.90
CA LEU A 321 4.09 -3.51 -3.40
C LEU A 321 4.60 -4.94 -3.43
N TRP A 322 4.57 -5.55 -4.60
CA TRP A 322 4.64 -7.00 -4.75
C TRP A 322 5.85 -7.42 -5.55
N ARG A 323 6.84 -8.03 -4.89
CA ARG A 323 7.84 -8.82 -5.64
C ARG A 323 7.14 -10.12 -5.98
N ALA A 324 7.13 -10.49 -7.25
CA ALA A 324 6.24 -11.55 -7.68
C ALA A 324 6.52 -12.87 -6.94
N ASP A 325 5.52 -13.56 -6.42
CA ASP A 325 5.70 -14.94 -5.92
C ASP A 325 5.36 -15.97 -7.00
N HIS A 326 4.66 -15.56 -8.06
CA HIS A 326 4.28 -16.38 -9.20
C HIS A 326 4.36 -15.59 -10.51
N CYS A 327 4.23 -16.26 -11.66
CA CYS A 327 4.31 -15.63 -12.97
C CYS A 327 3.25 -16.17 -13.93
N GLU A 328 2.98 -15.39 -14.98
CA GLU A 328 1.95 -15.73 -15.95
C GLU A 328 2.21 -17.09 -16.61
N GLY A 329 1.18 -17.94 -16.61
CA GLY A 329 1.25 -19.28 -17.22
C GLY A 329 2.02 -20.34 -16.43
N GLN A 330 2.55 -20.02 -15.24
CA GLN A 330 3.26 -20.98 -14.39
C GLN A 330 2.78 -20.88 -12.94
N ALA A 331 2.10 -21.92 -12.46
CA ALA A 331 1.81 -22.07 -11.03
C ALA A 331 3.07 -22.47 -10.21
N ASP A 332 4.12 -22.96 -10.90
CA ASP A 332 5.42 -23.29 -10.32
C ASP A 332 6.38 -22.12 -10.50
N SER A 333 6.47 -21.31 -9.45
CA SER A 333 7.28 -20.09 -9.36
C SER A 333 8.79 -20.32 -9.54
N ASN A 334 9.28 -21.56 -9.37
CA ASN A 334 10.68 -21.93 -9.65
C ASN A 334 11.04 -21.78 -11.13
N ARG A 335 10.05 -21.53 -11.99
CA ARG A 335 10.21 -21.30 -13.43
C ARG A 335 10.03 -19.84 -13.82
N CYS A 336 9.77 -18.96 -12.85
CA CYS A 336 9.67 -17.53 -13.13
C CYS A 336 11.05 -16.95 -13.45
N PRO A 337 11.12 -16.00 -14.39
CA PRO A 337 12.34 -15.25 -14.62
C PRO A 337 12.85 -14.55 -13.34
N PRO A 338 14.17 -14.28 -13.25
CA PRO A 338 14.74 -13.54 -12.12
C PRO A 338 14.05 -12.18 -11.93
N ARG A 339 13.78 -11.82 -10.67
CA ARG A 339 12.97 -10.66 -10.30
C ARG A 339 13.46 -10.03 -9.01
N ASN A 340 14.70 -9.56 -9.02
CA ASN A 340 15.36 -9.14 -7.79
C ASN A 340 14.75 -7.84 -7.26
N CYS A 341 14.45 -7.82 -5.96
CA CYS A 341 13.99 -6.64 -5.23
C CYS A 341 14.45 -6.68 -3.79
N ASP A 342 15.17 -5.65 -3.35
CA ASP A 342 15.68 -5.57 -1.99
C ASP A 342 14.57 -5.18 -1.00
N ASN A 343 13.86 -4.08 -1.25
CA ASN A 343 12.84 -3.55 -0.34
C ASN A 343 11.60 -3.13 -1.12
N ALA A 344 10.41 -3.28 -0.52
CA ALA A 344 9.19 -2.77 -1.13
C ALA A 344 9.04 -1.27 -0.85
N LEU A 345 9.17 -0.88 0.41
CA LEU A 345 8.96 0.50 0.84
C LEU A 345 10.07 0.97 1.78
N ILE A 346 10.63 2.14 1.50
CA ILE A 346 11.47 2.88 2.43
C ILE A 346 10.81 4.23 2.70
N ILE A 347 10.59 4.56 3.98
CA ILE A 347 10.05 5.84 4.42
C ILE A 347 11.11 6.56 5.23
N ASN A 348 11.62 7.67 4.71
CA ASN A 348 12.56 8.56 5.39
C ASN A 348 11.89 9.82 5.93
N GLY A 349 10.77 10.26 5.33
CA GLY A 349 10.05 11.46 5.78
C GLY A 349 9.34 11.28 7.11
N ASP A 350 9.28 12.36 7.89
CA ASP A 350 8.59 12.42 9.17
C ASP A 350 7.07 12.57 8.99
N ARG A 351 6.28 12.16 9.98
CA ARG A 351 4.81 12.33 10.03
C ARG A 351 4.05 11.72 8.84
N VAL A 352 4.67 10.76 8.15
CA VAL A 352 4.02 9.99 7.08
C VAL A 352 2.87 9.17 7.66
N THR A 353 1.72 9.21 6.98
CA THR A 353 0.53 8.44 7.37
C THR A 353 0.21 7.41 6.32
N ALA A 354 0.19 6.13 6.69
CA ALA A 354 -0.15 5.02 5.81
C ALA A 354 -1.50 4.39 6.20
N TYR A 355 -2.36 4.16 5.21
CA TYR A 355 -3.62 3.43 5.31
C TYR A 355 -3.59 2.27 4.32
N GLY A 356 -3.78 1.03 4.78
CA GLY A 356 -4.02 -0.09 3.88
C GLY A 356 -2.77 -0.45 3.08
N LEU A 357 -1.66 -0.67 3.78
CA LEU A 357 -0.39 -1.02 3.14
C LEU A 357 -0.25 -2.55 3.04
N CYS A 358 -0.04 -3.04 1.82
CA CYS A 358 0.37 -4.41 1.53
C CYS A 358 1.76 -4.39 0.87
N ALA A 359 2.70 -5.20 1.34
CA ALA A 359 4.03 -5.29 0.75
C ALA A 359 4.60 -6.70 0.92
N GLU A 360 5.16 -7.31 -0.13
CA GLU A 360 5.37 -8.77 -0.13
C GLU A 360 6.65 -9.21 -0.86
N HIS A 361 7.26 -10.27 -0.31
CA HIS A 361 8.26 -11.16 -0.89
C HIS A 361 9.62 -10.57 -1.29
N THR A 362 10.02 -9.42 -0.75
CA THR A 362 11.33 -8.82 -1.04
C THR A 362 12.49 -9.60 -0.41
N GLN A 363 13.69 -9.42 -0.94
CA GLN A 363 14.88 -10.20 -0.55
C GLN A 363 15.59 -9.63 0.69
N LYS A 364 15.30 -8.38 1.06
CA LYS A 364 15.67 -7.77 2.35
C LYS A 364 14.38 -7.38 3.09
N ASP A 365 14.49 -6.50 4.10
CA ASP A 365 13.34 -6.02 4.85
C ASP A 365 12.23 -5.50 3.93
N VAL A 366 11.00 -5.96 4.15
CA VAL A 366 9.90 -5.60 3.25
C VAL A 366 9.61 -4.10 3.34
N VAL A 367 9.46 -3.59 4.55
CA VAL A 367 9.31 -2.16 4.82
C VAL A 367 10.39 -1.69 5.79
N VAL A 368 11.00 -0.56 5.49
CA VAL A 368 11.90 0.17 6.39
C VAL A 368 11.35 1.56 6.67
N TRP A 369 11.07 1.86 7.93
CA TRP A 369 10.55 3.13 8.40
C TRP A 369 11.58 3.86 9.25
N ASN A 370 12.10 4.96 8.73
CA ASN A 370 13.14 5.78 9.36
C ASN A 370 12.59 7.08 9.96
N GLY A 371 11.59 7.69 9.32
CA GLY A 371 11.05 8.99 9.76
C GLY A 371 10.23 8.93 11.04
N GLU A 372 10.33 9.98 11.84
CA GLU A 372 9.70 10.16 13.14
C GLU A 372 8.19 10.46 13.03
N ASP A 373 7.47 10.22 14.11
CA ASP A 373 6.03 10.51 14.26
C ASP A 373 5.12 9.89 13.17
N GLY A 374 5.62 8.86 12.49
CA GLY A 374 4.87 8.13 11.47
C GLY A 374 3.73 7.28 12.05
N ALA A 375 2.69 7.07 11.23
CA ALA A 375 1.56 6.22 11.60
C ALA A 375 1.15 5.25 10.50
N SER A 376 0.89 3.99 10.85
CA SER A 376 0.37 2.97 9.94
C SER A 376 -0.93 2.36 10.46
N TYR A 377 -1.98 2.43 9.65
CA TYR A 377 -3.28 1.84 9.92
C TYR A 377 -3.51 0.70 8.95
N PHE A 378 -3.44 -0.53 9.48
CA PHE A 378 -3.37 -1.78 8.73
C PHE A 378 -2.05 -1.93 7.95
N PHE A 379 -1.39 -3.06 8.17
CA PHE A 379 -0.32 -3.55 7.32
C PHE A 379 -0.43 -5.06 7.16
N GLN A 380 -0.21 -5.54 5.94
CA GLN A 380 -0.01 -6.94 5.65
C GLN A 380 1.28 -7.12 4.86
N ALA A 381 2.06 -8.13 5.25
CA ALA A 381 3.19 -8.60 4.47
C ALA A 381 3.26 -10.11 4.43
N GLU A 382 3.80 -10.64 3.34
CA GLU A 382 4.35 -11.99 3.28
C GLU A 382 5.86 -11.90 3.07
N LEU A 383 6.61 -12.70 3.82
CA LEU A 383 8.05 -12.86 3.61
C LEU A 383 8.33 -13.65 2.32
N ASP A 384 9.55 -13.56 1.79
CA ASP A 384 9.92 -14.25 0.55
C ASP A 384 9.75 -15.77 0.65
N SER A 385 8.75 -16.29 -0.06
CA SER A 385 8.44 -17.70 -0.05
C SER A 385 9.56 -18.56 -0.62
N PHE A 386 10.38 -18.00 -1.51
CA PHE A 386 11.46 -18.69 -2.22
C PHE A 386 12.83 -18.49 -1.58
N ALA A 387 12.86 -17.94 -0.36
CA ALA A 387 14.06 -17.89 0.47
C ALA A 387 14.82 -19.23 0.41
N LYS A 388 16.13 -19.17 0.18
CA LYS A 388 17.05 -20.31 0.01
C LYS A 388 16.86 -21.17 -1.26
N MET A 389 15.91 -20.88 -2.14
CA MET A 389 15.86 -21.56 -3.45
C MET A 389 17.00 -21.06 -4.34
N PRO A 390 17.70 -21.95 -5.09
CA PRO A 390 18.76 -21.52 -6.01
C PRO A 390 18.30 -20.52 -7.07
N CYS A 391 17.03 -20.59 -7.50
CA CYS A 391 16.47 -19.65 -8.48
C CYS A 391 16.22 -18.25 -7.92
N ASP A 392 16.15 -18.10 -6.59
CA ASP A 392 15.84 -16.83 -5.93
C ASP A 392 17.09 -16.03 -5.54
N ASN A 393 18.27 -16.68 -5.52
CA ASN A 393 19.56 -16.07 -5.19
C ASN A 393 19.61 -15.36 -3.82
N THR A 394 18.73 -15.77 -2.88
CA THR A 394 18.64 -15.20 -1.53
C THR A 394 19.17 -16.20 -0.50
N SER A 395 20.50 -16.26 -0.34
CA SER A 395 21.17 -17.34 0.40
C SER A 395 21.13 -17.24 1.93
N ASP A 396 20.92 -16.04 2.49
CA ASP A 396 20.98 -15.78 3.94
C ASP A 396 19.70 -15.10 4.48
N TYR A 397 18.56 -15.47 3.91
CA TYR A 397 17.25 -14.98 4.34
C TYR A 397 16.85 -15.56 5.70
N GLY A 398 16.21 -14.74 6.54
CA GLY A 398 15.73 -15.13 7.86
C GLY A 398 16.41 -14.33 8.98
N PRO A 399 17.70 -14.58 9.29
CA PRO A 399 18.37 -13.92 10.42
C PRO A 399 18.43 -12.39 10.31
N ASN A 400 18.48 -11.86 9.09
CA ASN A 400 18.75 -10.44 8.81
C ASN A 400 17.54 -9.68 8.24
N VAL A 401 16.36 -10.30 8.17
CA VAL A 401 15.18 -9.74 7.49
C VAL A 401 13.97 -9.73 8.42
N CYS A 402 13.13 -8.71 8.29
CA CYS A 402 11.79 -8.64 8.87
C CYS A 402 10.79 -8.04 7.86
N GLY A 403 9.50 -8.20 8.13
CA GLY A 403 8.46 -7.60 7.30
C GLY A 403 8.29 -6.09 7.54
N TYR A 404 8.61 -5.62 8.75
CA TYR A 404 8.42 -4.21 9.11
C TYR A 404 9.50 -3.74 10.10
N ARG A 405 10.48 -3.00 9.60
CA ARG A 405 11.55 -2.41 10.41
C ARG A 405 11.22 -0.97 10.75
N VAL A 406 11.30 -0.60 12.02
CA VAL A 406 11.19 0.79 12.47
C VAL A 406 12.48 1.23 13.15
N ASN A 407 13.14 2.21 12.54
CA ASN A 407 14.30 2.89 13.09
C ASN A 407 13.93 4.15 13.89
N ALA A 408 12.77 4.75 13.61
CA ALA A 408 12.25 5.91 14.31
C ALA A 408 12.01 5.65 15.80
N LEU A 409 12.18 6.67 16.63
CA LEU A 409 11.86 6.63 18.06
C LEU A 409 10.35 6.65 18.27
N ALA A 410 9.63 7.55 17.58
CA ALA A 410 8.19 7.69 17.64
C ALA A 410 7.52 7.09 16.39
N HIS A 411 6.72 6.04 16.58
CA HIS A 411 5.93 5.43 15.52
C HIS A 411 4.67 4.81 16.12
N ARG A 412 3.53 4.89 15.41
CA ARG A 412 2.28 4.27 15.85
C ARG A 412 1.68 3.37 14.78
N ALA A 413 1.24 2.19 15.16
CA ALA A 413 0.81 1.20 14.18
C ALA A 413 -0.37 0.36 14.69
N TRP A 414 -1.39 0.13 13.86
CA TRP A 414 -2.58 -0.66 14.21
C TRP A 414 -2.72 -1.86 13.26
N GLY A 415 -2.69 -3.07 13.82
CA GLY A 415 -2.96 -4.29 13.07
C GLY A 415 -1.91 -4.56 12.00
N ILE A 416 -0.66 -4.74 12.45
CA ILE A 416 0.51 -5.00 11.60
C ILE A 416 0.74 -6.51 11.57
N GLY A 417 0.48 -7.12 10.41
CA GLY A 417 0.58 -8.57 10.19
C GLY A 417 1.75 -8.92 9.28
N VAL A 418 2.57 -9.88 9.70
CA VAL A 418 3.68 -10.42 8.88
C VAL A 418 3.56 -11.93 8.78
N TYR A 419 3.44 -12.42 7.56
CA TYR A 419 3.13 -13.82 7.28
C TYR A 419 4.35 -14.55 6.73
N ALA A 420 4.39 -15.87 6.95
CA ALA A 420 5.41 -16.74 6.40
C ALA A 420 4.78 -17.94 5.71
N PHE A 421 5.10 -18.09 4.43
CA PHE A 421 4.89 -19.30 3.65
C PHE A 421 6.20 -19.66 2.96
N PHE A 422 7.06 -20.44 3.62
CA PHE A 422 8.39 -20.80 3.09
C PHE A 422 8.34 -22.16 2.39
N VAL A 423 8.81 -22.22 1.15
CA VAL A 423 8.84 -23.48 0.38
C VAL A 423 10.05 -24.36 0.71
N GLN A 424 11.11 -23.77 1.30
CA GLN A 424 12.31 -24.47 1.74
C GLN A 424 12.37 -24.53 3.29
N PRO A 425 12.86 -25.64 3.86
CA PRO A 425 13.04 -25.77 5.30
C PRO A 425 14.21 -24.90 5.84
N GLY A 426 14.23 -24.70 7.15
CA GLY A 426 15.27 -24.02 7.91
C GLY A 426 15.26 -22.51 7.82
N VAL A 427 14.22 -21.87 7.29
CA VAL A 427 14.11 -20.41 7.24
C VAL A 427 13.51 -19.90 8.55
N VAL A 428 14.36 -19.37 9.43
CA VAL A 428 13.94 -18.86 10.75
C VAL A 428 14.14 -17.35 10.79
N VAL A 429 13.04 -16.63 11.02
CA VAL A 429 13.03 -15.18 11.14
C VAL A 429 12.86 -14.80 12.61
N PRO A 430 13.75 -14.00 13.22
CA PRO A 430 13.69 -13.68 14.65
C PRO A 430 12.40 -12.96 15.08
N ALA A 431 11.92 -12.03 14.25
CA ALA A 431 10.65 -11.35 14.45
C ALA A 431 10.09 -10.82 13.12
N GLY A 432 8.77 -10.83 12.98
CA GLY A 432 8.10 -10.22 11.81
C GLY A 432 8.28 -8.71 11.78
N ILE A 433 8.29 -8.09 12.96
CA ILE A 433 8.47 -6.65 13.16
C ILE A 433 9.71 -6.44 14.04
N LEU A 434 10.60 -5.55 13.62
CA LEU A 434 11.77 -5.16 14.41
C LEU A 434 11.80 -3.66 14.63
N VAL A 435 11.91 -3.26 15.90
CA VAL A 435 12.08 -1.85 16.28
C VAL A 435 13.50 -1.59 16.79
N ARG A 436 14.06 -0.42 16.50
CA ARG A 436 15.35 0.02 17.02
C ARG A 436 15.26 0.39 18.50
N HIS A 437 14.26 1.19 18.87
CA HIS A 437 14.09 1.71 20.21
C HIS A 437 13.02 0.94 20.97
N SER A 438 13.29 0.58 22.22
CA SER A 438 12.32 -0.11 23.09
C SER A 438 11.05 0.74 23.31
N ALA A 439 11.19 2.07 23.36
CA ALA A 439 10.06 3.01 23.48
C ALA A 439 9.07 2.90 22.30
N THR A 440 9.53 2.45 21.13
CA THR A 440 8.68 2.29 19.94
C THR A 440 7.73 1.10 20.08
N LEU A 441 8.03 0.12 20.94
CA LEU A 441 7.19 -1.08 21.13
C LEU A 441 5.77 -0.71 21.57
N ASP A 442 5.63 0.28 22.46
CA ASP A 442 4.34 0.74 22.99
C ASP A 442 3.46 1.42 21.92
N GLY A 443 4.04 1.77 20.77
CA GLY A 443 3.33 2.33 19.62
C GLY A 443 2.56 1.31 18.79
N PHE A 444 2.79 0.01 18.99
CA PHE A 444 2.15 -1.06 18.21
C PHE A 444 0.89 -1.61 18.91
N ILE A 445 -0.25 -1.46 18.25
CA ILE A 445 -1.54 -2.00 18.69
C ILE A 445 -1.85 -3.27 17.90
N CYS A 446 -1.79 -4.40 18.60
CA CYS A 446 -2.03 -5.74 18.07
C CYS A 446 -1.16 -6.12 16.85
N PRO A 447 0.17 -6.07 16.97
CA PRO A 447 1.06 -6.72 16.01
C PRO A 447 0.88 -8.23 16.08
N PHE A 448 0.94 -8.92 14.94
CA PHE A 448 0.79 -10.37 14.88
C PHE A 448 1.66 -10.96 13.76
N LYS A 449 1.90 -12.26 13.85
CA LYS A 449 2.52 -13.03 12.77
C LYS A 449 1.55 -14.12 12.31
N TRP A 450 1.75 -14.65 11.11
CA TRP A 450 0.97 -15.81 10.66
C TRP A 450 1.83 -16.77 9.84
N ASP A 451 2.10 -17.96 10.38
CA ASP A 451 2.71 -19.03 9.59
C ASP A 451 1.63 -19.76 8.78
N LEU A 452 1.61 -19.57 7.45
CA LEU A 452 0.63 -20.13 6.52
C LEU A 452 0.98 -21.56 6.06
N ASN A 453 2.16 -22.04 6.44
CA ASN A 453 2.69 -23.36 6.14
C ASN A 453 1.76 -24.49 6.67
N ALA A 454 1.22 -25.32 5.77
CA ALA A 454 0.24 -26.34 6.15
C ALA A 454 0.89 -27.58 6.80
N ALA A 455 0.37 -28.06 7.93
CA ALA A 455 0.98 -29.09 8.79
C ALA A 455 1.38 -30.45 8.16
N TRP A 456 1.06 -30.70 6.88
CA TRP A 456 1.35 -31.95 6.15
C TRP A 456 2.61 -31.91 5.27
N TRP A 457 3.28 -30.76 5.16
CA TRP A 457 4.59 -30.63 4.52
C TRP A 457 5.68 -30.69 5.61
N ASP A 458 6.77 -31.44 5.38
CA ASP A 458 7.83 -31.63 6.38
C ASP A 458 8.64 -30.33 6.55
N HIS A 459 8.17 -29.46 7.44
CA HIS A 459 8.48 -28.02 7.47
C HIS A 459 9.85 -27.63 8.02
N GLY A 460 10.69 -28.58 8.43
CA GLY A 460 12.04 -28.35 8.97
C GLY A 460 12.19 -26.98 9.64
N GLU A 461 11.60 -26.77 10.81
CA GLU A 461 11.80 -25.58 11.67
C GLU A 461 11.53 -24.18 11.06
N SER A 462 10.94 -24.03 9.86
CA SER A 462 10.74 -22.69 9.26
C SER A 462 9.57 -21.93 9.88
N THR A 463 9.81 -20.70 10.35
CA THR A 463 8.81 -19.88 11.06
C THR A 463 9.29 -18.46 11.26
N ILE A 464 8.37 -17.57 11.65
CA ILE A 464 8.69 -16.34 12.36
C ILE A 464 8.62 -16.60 13.87
N LEU A 465 9.68 -16.34 14.63
CA LEU A 465 9.71 -16.67 16.07
C LEU A 465 8.81 -15.75 16.92
N LYS A 466 8.72 -14.46 16.57
CA LYS A 466 7.92 -13.47 17.30
C LYS A 466 7.18 -12.54 16.35
N ALA A 467 6.00 -12.07 16.73
CA ALA A 467 5.33 -11.00 15.99
C ALA A 467 6.17 -9.73 15.96
N ILE A 468 6.71 -9.32 17.11
CA ILE A 468 7.51 -8.11 17.29
C ILE A 468 8.71 -8.34 18.21
N GLY A 469 9.82 -7.65 17.94
CA GLY A 469 11.02 -7.65 18.76
C GLY A 469 11.81 -6.36 18.63
N GLN A 470 12.80 -6.19 19.50
CA GLN A 470 13.75 -5.09 19.44
C GLN A 470 15.07 -5.57 18.82
N LEU A 471 15.72 -4.69 18.06
CA LEU A 471 17.07 -4.92 17.55
C LEU A 471 18.11 -5.05 18.66
N PRO A 472 19.09 -5.98 18.55
CA PRO A 472 20.18 -6.10 19.51
C PRO A 472 20.93 -4.78 19.71
N GLU A 473 21.38 -4.49 20.93
CA GLU A 473 22.08 -3.24 21.28
C GLU A 473 23.27 -2.94 20.36
N GLU A 474 24.00 -3.96 19.89
CA GLU A 474 25.14 -3.81 18.98
C GLU A 474 24.75 -3.24 17.60
N SER A 475 23.51 -3.42 17.17
CA SER A 475 22.94 -2.88 15.93
C SER A 475 22.28 -1.51 16.09
N GLN A 476 22.30 -0.95 17.31
CA GLN A 476 21.75 0.38 17.61
C GLN A 476 22.79 1.50 17.46
N GLN A 477 24.01 1.19 17.02
CA GLN A 477 24.99 2.22 16.66
C GLN A 477 24.43 3.12 15.53
N PRO A 478 24.72 4.43 15.56
CA PRO A 478 24.31 5.32 14.48
C PRO A 478 24.85 4.77 13.16
N LEU A 479 23.98 4.72 12.13
CA LEU A 479 24.43 4.55 10.75
C LEU A 479 25.42 5.71 10.52
N THR A 480 26.70 5.39 10.36
CA THR A 480 27.71 6.40 10.09
C THR A 480 27.45 6.97 8.69
N GLU A 481 27.54 8.30 8.60
CA GLU A 481 27.09 9.18 7.50
C GLU A 481 27.35 8.69 6.07
#